data_AF-A0A0R2CI98-F1
#
_entry.id   AF-A0A0R2CI98-F1
#
_cell.length_a   1.000
_cell.length_b   1.000
_cell.length_c   1.000
_cell.angle_alpha   90.00
_cell.angle_beta   90.00
_cell.angle_gamma   90.00
#
_symmetry.space_group_name_H-M   'P 1'
#
loop_
_entity.id
_entity.type
_entity.pdbx_description
1 polymer ?
#
loop_
_entity_poly.entity_id
_entity_poly.type
_entity_poly.pdbx_seq_one_letter_code
_entity_poly.pdbx_strand_id
1 'polypeptide(L)' 'MDSIARVESGGSYTARNGQYIGKYQLSASYLNGDYSPANQERVARQYAISRYGSVQNAVNFRASHSYW' A
#
# COMPACT_ATOMS: atom_id res chain seq x y z
N MET A 1 5.77 2.84 6.58
CA MET A 1 4.56 2.65 5.74
C MET A 1 3.42 3.55 6.17
N ASP A 2 3.32 3.98 7.43
CA ASP A 2 2.19 4.82 7.89
C ASP A 2 2.03 6.16 7.15
N SER A 3 3.12 6.81 6.72
CA SER A 3 3.04 8.03 5.89
C SER A 3 2.39 7.74 4.54
N ILE A 4 2.75 6.63 3.90
CA ILE A 4 2.11 6.16 2.66
C ILE A 4 0.61 5.94 2.91
N ALA A 5 0.26 5.13 3.92
CA ALA A 5 -1.12 4.80 4.24
C ALA A 5 -2.00 6.02 4.56
N ARG A 6 -1.45 7.00 5.30
CA ARG A 6 -2.15 8.24 5.63
C ARG A 6 -2.57 9.01 4.39
N VAL A 7 -1.69 9.12 3.39
CA VAL A 7 -2.01 9.85 2.16
C VAL A 7 -2.85 9.00 1.19
N GLU A 8 -2.63 7.69 1.12
CA GLU A 8 -3.40 6.79 0.23
C GLU A 8 -4.87 6.63 0.67
N SER A 9 -5.14 6.53 1.97
CA SER A 9 -6.47 6.12 2.46
C SER A 9 -6.85 6.68 3.82
N GLY A 10 -6.03 7.56 4.41
CA GLY A 10 -6.17 7.93 5.82
C GLY A 10 -5.86 6.78 6.79
N GLY A 11 -5.33 5.65 6.32
CA GLY A 11 -5.08 4.45 7.12
C GLY A 11 -6.21 3.42 7.12
N SER A 12 -7.25 3.60 6.29
CA SER A 12 -8.43 2.72 6.30
C SER A 12 -8.21 1.42 5.50
N TYR A 13 -8.29 0.28 6.18
CA TYR A 13 -8.26 -1.04 5.53
C TYR A 13 -9.48 -1.34 4.65
N THR A 14 -10.56 -0.56 4.80
CA THR A 14 -11.81 -0.75 4.05
C THR A 14 -11.97 0.24 2.91
N ALA A 15 -11.02 1.17 2.70
CA ALA A 15 -11.06 2.13 1.60
C ALA A 15 -11.15 1.42 0.23
N ARG A 16 -11.96 1.97 -0.67
CA ARG A 16 -12.14 1.47 -2.04
C ARG A 16 -12.33 2.65 -2.98
N ASN A 17 -11.61 2.67 -4.10
CA ASN A 17 -11.83 3.64 -5.18
C ASN A 17 -12.10 2.94 -6.53
N GLY A 18 -12.68 1.74 -6.48
CA GLY A 18 -12.97 0.89 -7.63
C GLY A 18 -11.76 0.05 -8.07
N GLN A 19 -10.63 0.69 -8.36
CA GLN A 19 -9.42 0.01 -8.83
C GLN A 19 -8.52 -0.49 -7.70
N TYR A 20 -8.44 0.28 -6.61
CA TYR A 20 -7.50 0.05 -5.52
C TYR A 20 -8.23 -0.24 -4.21
N ILE A 21 -7.56 -1.02 -3.37
CA ILE A 21 -8.13 -1.60 -2.16
C ILE A 21 -7.29 -1.25 -0.94
N GLY A 22 -8.01 -0.79 0.09
CA GLY A 22 -7.59 -0.79 1.48
C GLY A 22 -6.49 0.22 1.80
N LYS A 23 -5.80 -0.04 2.90
CA LYS A 23 -4.94 0.94 3.59
C LYS A 23 -3.86 1.52 2.69
N TYR A 24 -3.36 0.69 1.78
CA TYR A 24 -2.24 1.00 0.90
C TYR A 24 -2.63 1.21 -0.56
N GLN A 25 -3.95 1.19 -0.85
CA GLN A 25 -4.50 1.32 -2.20
C GLN A 25 -3.80 0.38 -3.19
N LEU A 26 -3.74 -0.92 -2.86
CA LEU A 26 -3.17 -1.95 -3.73
C LEU A 26 -4.20 -2.42 -4.76
N SER A 27 -3.74 -2.82 -5.95
CA SER A 27 -4.59 -3.56 -6.91
C SER A 27 -5.15 -4.83 -6.26
N ALA A 28 -6.40 -5.18 -6.56
CA ALA A 28 -7.03 -6.41 -6.10
C ALA A 28 -6.22 -7.67 -6.43
N SER A 29 -5.51 -7.68 -7.56
CA SER A 29 -4.66 -8.81 -7.96
C SER A 29 -3.54 -9.09 -6.96
N TYR A 30 -2.98 -8.08 -6.30
CA TYR A 30 -1.93 -8.29 -5.30
C TYR A 30 -2.45 -8.92 -4.00
N LEU A 31 -3.75 -8.74 -3.72
CA LEU A 31 -4.38 -9.21 -2.50
C LEU A 31 -4.92 -10.64 -2.63
N ASN A 32 -4.98 -11.20 -3.85
CA ASN A 32 -5.43 -12.57 -4.12
C ASN A 32 -6.78 -12.93 -3.47
N GLY A 33 -7.71 -11.97 -3.40
CA GLY A 33 -9.02 -12.14 -2.76
C GLY A 33 -9.04 -12.03 -1.23
N ASP A 34 -7.88 -12.04 -0.56
CA ASP A 34 -7.77 -11.81 0.88
C ASP A 34 -7.58 -10.32 1.17
N TYR A 35 -8.64 -9.65 1.60
CA TYR A 35 -8.60 -8.22 1.93
C TYR A 35 -8.39 -7.95 3.42
N SER A 36 -7.96 -8.95 4.20
CA SER A 36 -7.70 -8.77 5.62
C SER A 36 -6.59 -7.74 5.87
N PRO A 37 -6.64 -7.01 7.01
CA PRO A 37 -5.56 -6.10 7.39
C PRO A 37 -4.18 -6.75 7.37
N ALA A 38 -4.08 -8.00 7.87
CA ALA A 38 -2.82 -8.74 7.90
C ALA A 38 -2.26 -8.99 6.49
N ASN A 39 -3.11 -9.37 5.53
CA ASN A 39 -2.68 -9.58 4.16
C ASN A 39 -2.29 -8.26 3.48
N GLN A 40 -3.04 -7.18 3.71
CA GLN A 40 -2.70 -5.85 3.19
C GLN A 40 -1.33 -5.38 3.70
N GLU A 41 -1.02 -5.53 4.99
CA GLU A 41 0.29 -5.20 5.57
C GLU A 41 1.42 -6.03 4.97
N ARG A 42 1.20 -7.35 4.85
CA ARG A 42 2.18 -8.28 4.28
C ARG A 42 2.49 -7.96 2.82
N VAL A 43 1.46 -7.83 2.00
CA VAL A 43 1.58 -7.57 0.57
C VAL A 43 2.17 -6.18 0.30
N ALA A 44 1.73 -5.15 1.03
CA ALA A 44 2.29 -3.80 0.88
C ALA A 44 3.79 -3.77 1.20
N ARG A 45 4.22 -4.47 2.25
CA ARG A 45 5.65 -4.59 2.59
C ARG A 45 6.43 -5.34 1.52
N GLN A 46 5.90 -6.46 1.02
CA GLN A 46 6.54 -7.23 -0.06
C GLN A 46 6.68 -6.39 -1.33
N TYR A 47 5.62 -5.68 -1.71
CA TYR A 47 5.62 -4.77 -2.85
C TYR A 47 6.64 -3.64 -2.66
N ALA A 48 6.72 -3.03 -1.47
CA ALA A 48 7.70 -2.00 -1.17
C ALA A 48 9.15 -2.50 -1.36
N ILE A 49 9.44 -3.70 -0.84
CA ILE A 49 10.78 -4.30 -0.93
C ILE A 49 11.08 -4.68 -2.38
N SER A 50 10.14 -5.29 -3.10
CA SER A 50 10.33 -5.73 -4.48
C SER A 50 10.54 -4.55 -5.43
N ARG A 51 9.73 -3.48 -5.30
CA ARG A 51 9.74 -2.34 -6.22
C ARG A 51 10.80 -1.28 -5.87
N TYR A 52 11.07 -1.05 -4.59
CA TYR A 52 11.95 0.04 -4.13
C TYR A 52 13.21 -0.44 -3.41
N GLY A 53 13.37 -1.75 -3.24
CA GLY A 53 14.46 -2.36 -2.47
C GLY A 53 14.27 -2.30 -0.95
N SER A 54 13.52 -1.32 -0.42
CA SER A 54 13.20 -1.24 1.01
C SER A 54 11.92 -0.44 1.29
N VAL A 55 11.36 -0.65 2.48
CA VAL A 55 10.24 0.17 2.99
C VAL A 55 10.62 1.65 3.09
N GLN A 56 11.86 1.95 3.47
CA GLN A 56 12.32 3.33 3.59
C GLN A 56 12.40 4.00 2.22
N ASN A 57 12.89 3.30 1.20
CA ASN A 57 12.96 3.81 -0.15
C ASN A 57 11.57 4.07 -0.73
N ALA A 58 10.59 3.19 -0.46
CA ALA A 58 9.21 3.42 -0.85
C ALA A 58 8.62 4.69 -0.20
N VAL A 59 8.91 4.91 1.09
CA VAL A 59 8.49 6.13 1.81
C VAL A 59 9.14 7.38 1.21
N ASN A 60 10.44 7.33 0.93
CA ASN A 60 11.16 8.45 0.32
C ASN A 60 10.65 8.74 -1.10
N PHE A 61 10.41 7.70 -1.88
CA PHE A 61 9.86 7.82 -3.23
C PHE A 61 8.50 8.52 -3.20
N ARG A 62 7.59 8.06 -2.34
CA ARG A 62 6.28 8.68 -2.15
C ARG A 62 6.35 10.12 -1.64
N ALA A 63 7.33 10.47 -0.81
CA ALA A 63 7.47 11.85 -0.36
C ALA A 63 7.74 12.81 -1.53
N SER A 64 8.36 12.33 -2.60
CA SER A 64 8.67 13.09 -3.80
C SER A 64 7.68 12.90 -4.96
N HIS A 65 6.72 11.97 -4.83
CA HIS A 65 5.80 11.59 -5.92
C HIS A 65 4.39 11.35 -5.39
N SER A 66 3.37 11.54 -6.22
CA SER A 66 1.98 11.29 -5.81
C SER A 66 1.59 9.81 -5.73
N TYR A 67 2.54 8.88 -5.97
CA TYR A 67 2.32 7.43 -5.97
C TYR A 67 3.49 6.70 -5.28
N TRP A 68 3.29 5.41 -5.04
CA TRP A 68 4.28 4.50 -4.47
C TRP A 68 4.09 3.08 -5.01
#